data_AF-F5ZCK3-F1
#
_entry.id   AF-F5ZCK3-F1
#
_cell.length_a   1.000
_cell.length_b   1.000
_cell.length_c   1.000
_cell.angle_alpha   90.00
_cell.angle_beta   90.00
_cell.angle_gamma   90.00
#
_symmetry.space_group_name_H-M   'P 1'
#
loop_
_entity.id
_entity.type
_entity.pdbx_description
1 polymer ?
#
loop_
_entity_poly.entity_id
_entity_poly.type
_entity_poly.pdbx_seq_one_letter_code
_entity_poly.pdbx_strand_id
1 'polypeptide(L)'
;MLSLVNNSNTNHDIHPEHHGLYKLSLSPNADIAVASKPVFGASITFHADLLTHNSFIVKPDNLLGWVDMGGLAYFTICSGQLPLGVNNVNGNATTLPSQFISAENGMLRFTSALRIYLLAKKPRDIQEHGLCYFTPV
;
A
#
# COMPACT_ATOMS: atom_id res chain seq x y z
N MET A 1 6.94 -17.50 9.63
CA MET A 1 8.29 -17.09 10.08
C MET A 1 8.77 -15.98 9.16
N LEU A 2 8.74 -14.73 9.61
CA LEU A 2 9.21 -13.57 8.85
C LEU A 2 10.74 -13.51 8.96
N SER A 3 11.48 -13.63 7.86
CA SER A 3 12.93 -13.42 7.90
C SER A 3 13.22 -11.93 7.76
N LEU A 4 13.68 -11.29 8.84
CA LEU A 4 14.26 -9.95 8.78
C LEU A 4 15.54 -10.00 7.95
N VAL A 5 15.61 -9.23 6.86
CA VAL A 5 16.85 -8.98 6.13
C VAL A 5 17.28 -7.55 6.45
N ASN A 6 18.42 -7.48 7.15
CA ASN A 6 19.35 -6.37 7.38
C ASN A 6 18.83 -4.96 7.74
N ASN A 7 19.23 -4.56 8.95
CA ASN A 7 19.02 -3.27 9.59
C ASN A 7 20.17 -2.30 9.26
N SER A 8 20.37 -1.97 7.98
CA SER A 8 21.33 -0.93 7.57
C SER A 8 20.60 0.37 7.24
N ASN A 9 20.83 1.40 8.06
CA ASN A 9 20.44 2.78 7.85
C ASN A 9 20.96 3.35 6.51
N THR A 10 20.28 3.11 5.41
CA THR A 10 20.52 3.80 4.12
C THR A 10 19.25 4.50 3.66
N ASN A 11 18.79 5.48 4.45
CA ASN A 11 17.68 6.37 4.11
C ASN A 11 18.13 7.61 3.29
N HIS A 12 19.32 7.56 2.66
CA HIS A 12 19.87 8.70 1.90
C HIS A 12 19.96 8.49 0.38
N ASP A 13 19.72 7.28 -0.12
CA ASP A 13 19.75 7.01 -1.56
C ASP A 13 18.51 6.21 -1.97
N ILE A 14 17.37 6.90 -2.02
CA ILE A 14 16.24 6.43 -2.83
C ILE A 14 16.60 6.79 -4.27
N HIS A 15 17.34 5.91 -4.94
CA HIS A 15 17.47 5.99 -6.39
C HIS A 15 16.12 5.61 -7.01
N PRO A 16 15.54 6.43 -7.89
CA PRO A 16 14.35 6.04 -8.62
C PRO A 16 14.74 4.87 -9.54
N GLU A 17 14.37 3.66 -9.16
CA GLU A 17 14.36 2.53 -10.09
C GLU A 17 13.47 2.90 -11.28
N HIS A 18 13.78 2.34 -12.45
CA HIS A 18 13.07 2.63 -13.72
C HIS A 18 11.57 2.22 -13.69
N HIS A 19 11.15 1.53 -12.63
CA HIS A 19 9.76 1.20 -12.30
C HIS A 19 9.21 2.26 -11.34
N GLY A 20 8.15 2.96 -11.76
CA GLY A 20 7.64 4.14 -11.07
C GLY A 20 7.30 3.86 -9.60
N LEU A 21 7.73 4.75 -8.70
CA LEU A 21 7.27 4.76 -7.32
C LEU A 21 5.75 4.96 -7.33
N TYR A 22 4.97 4.03 -6.81
CA TYR A 22 3.51 4.13 -6.75
C TYR A 22 3.05 4.55 -5.36
N LYS A 23 1.91 5.24 -5.27
CA LYS A 23 1.23 5.59 -4.02
C LYS A 23 -0.07 4.80 -3.88
N LEU A 24 -0.24 4.09 -2.78
CA LEU A 24 -1.50 3.45 -2.41
C LEU A 24 -2.32 4.40 -1.52
N SER A 25 -3.39 4.91 -2.09
CA SER A 25 -4.35 5.80 -1.41
C SER A 25 -5.67 5.07 -1.18
N LEU A 26 -6.46 5.57 -0.24
CA LEU A 26 -7.74 4.99 0.15
C LEU A 26 -8.91 5.94 -0.10
N SER A 27 -10.09 5.37 -0.28
CA SER A 27 -11.33 6.13 -0.36
C SER A 27 -11.53 6.94 0.93
N PRO A 28 -11.89 8.24 0.82
CA PRO A 28 -12.11 9.09 1.98
C PRO A 28 -13.35 8.69 2.79
N ASN A 29 -14.20 7.78 2.29
CA ASN A 29 -15.39 7.30 2.99
C ASN A 29 -15.21 5.90 3.59
N ALA A 30 -14.03 5.29 3.47
CA ALA A 30 -13.77 3.98 4.06
C ALA A 30 -13.53 4.11 5.57
N ASP A 31 -14.20 3.27 6.35
CA ASP A 31 -13.92 3.13 7.78
C ASP A 31 -12.68 2.24 7.97
N ILE A 32 -11.60 2.83 8.48
CA ILE A 32 -10.29 2.16 8.60
C ILE A 32 -10.05 1.74 10.05
N ALA A 33 -9.68 0.48 10.24
CA ALA A 33 -9.22 -0.08 11.51
C ALA A 33 -7.80 -0.65 11.39
N VAL A 34 -7.11 -0.75 12.52
CA VAL A 34 -5.82 -1.44 12.64
C VAL A 34 -5.95 -2.47 13.75
N ALA A 35 -5.77 -3.75 13.42
CA ALA A 35 -5.90 -4.85 14.37
C ALA A 35 -5.17 -6.11 13.87
N SER A 36 -5.02 -7.11 14.74
CA SER A 36 -4.50 -8.44 14.38
C SER A 36 -5.58 -9.39 13.83
N LYS A 37 -6.84 -8.94 13.77
CA LYS A 37 -8.02 -9.68 13.31
C LYS A 37 -8.98 -8.70 12.61
N PRO A 38 -9.87 -9.16 11.71
CA PRO A 38 -10.86 -8.29 11.08
C PRO A 38 -11.77 -7.64 12.14
N VAL A 39 -12.06 -6.34 11.96
CA VAL A 39 -12.94 -5.57 12.85
C VAL A 39 -14.31 -5.42 12.20
N PHE A 40 -15.36 -5.82 12.92
CA PHE A 40 -16.73 -5.66 12.43
C PHE A 40 -17.10 -4.17 12.33
N GLY A 41 -17.71 -3.78 11.21
CA GLY A 41 -18.09 -2.40 10.93
C GLY A 41 -17.00 -1.53 10.30
N ALA A 42 -15.77 -2.05 10.14
CA ALA A 42 -14.74 -1.37 9.36
C ALA A 42 -14.80 -1.80 7.90
N SER A 43 -14.69 -0.85 6.96
CA SER A 43 -14.52 -1.16 5.54
C SER A 43 -13.20 -1.85 5.27
N ILE A 44 -12.15 -1.45 5.98
CA ILE A 44 -10.78 -1.97 5.83
C ILE A 44 -10.16 -2.13 7.19
N THR A 45 -9.59 -3.30 7.46
CA THR A 45 -8.78 -3.55 8.64
C THR A 45 -7.36 -3.88 8.22
N PHE A 46 -6.39 -2.99 8.47
CA PHE A 46 -4.98 -3.28 8.23
C PHE A 46 -4.40 -4.16 9.33
N HIS A 47 -3.57 -5.14 8.94
CA HIS A 47 -2.89 -5.99 9.90
C HIS A 47 -1.87 -5.18 10.70
N ALA A 48 -1.95 -5.21 12.03
CA ALA A 48 -1.10 -4.39 12.91
C ALA A 48 0.41 -4.56 12.66
N ASP A 49 0.86 -5.80 12.41
CA ASP A 49 2.27 -6.10 12.14
C ASP A 49 2.83 -5.34 10.92
N LEU A 50 1.98 -5.09 9.92
CA LEU A 50 2.36 -4.35 8.71
C LEU A 50 2.75 -2.91 9.02
N LEU A 51 2.14 -2.31 10.05
CA LEU A 51 2.37 -0.93 10.45
C LEU A 51 3.52 -0.75 11.44
N THR A 52 4.19 -1.86 11.82
CA THR A 52 5.29 -1.83 12.78
C THR A 52 6.51 -1.11 12.21
N HIS A 53 6.89 -1.43 10.98
CA HIS A 53 8.11 -0.94 10.34
C HIS A 53 7.82 0.18 9.34
N ASN A 54 8.68 1.20 9.27
CA ASN A 54 8.49 2.32 8.33
C ASN A 54 8.76 1.93 6.88
N SER A 55 9.63 0.96 6.65
CA SER A 55 9.91 0.38 5.34
C SER A 55 10.21 -1.11 5.47
N PHE A 56 9.79 -1.89 4.50
CA PHE A 56 9.97 -3.34 4.47
C PHE A 56 9.70 -3.91 3.08
N ILE A 57 10.08 -5.16 2.85
CA ILE A 57 9.74 -5.91 1.64
C ILE A 57 8.64 -6.90 1.98
N VAL A 58 7.59 -6.91 1.17
CA VAL A 58 6.54 -7.93 1.21
C VAL A 58 6.76 -8.94 0.09
N LYS A 59 6.34 -10.17 0.35
CA LYS A 59 6.30 -11.25 -0.63
C LYS A 59 4.87 -11.45 -1.13
N PRO A 60 4.68 -12.12 -2.28
CA PRO A 60 3.36 -12.61 -2.68
C PRO A 60 2.68 -13.35 -1.53
N ASP A 61 1.36 -13.23 -1.46
CA ASP A 61 0.47 -13.82 -0.45
C ASP A 61 0.63 -13.29 0.98
N ASN A 62 1.55 -12.34 1.22
CA ASN A 62 1.62 -11.66 2.51
C ASN A 62 0.32 -10.91 2.78
N LEU A 63 -0.16 -11.05 4.01
CA LEU A 63 -1.41 -10.46 4.45
C LEU A 63 -1.23 -8.95 4.66
N LEU A 64 -2.00 -8.17 3.91
CA LEU A 64 -2.14 -6.73 4.13
C LEU A 64 -3.21 -6.44 5.19
N GLY A 65 -4.29 -7.21 5.17
CA GLY A 65 -5.40 -7.04 6.10
C GLY A 65 -6.69 -7.70 5.61
N TRP A 66 -7.80 -7.06 5.94
CA TRP A 66 -9.15 -7.50 5.58
C TRP A 66 -9.97 -6.36 5.02
N VAL A 67 -10.94 -6.69 4.20
CA VAL A 67 -11.87 -5.75 3.56
C VAL A 67 -13.29 -6.28 3.66
N ASP A 68 -14.26 -5.38 3.70
CA ASP A 68 -15.67 -5.75 3.56
C ASP A 68 -16.05 -6.03 2.08
N MET A 69 -17.35 -6.06 1.80
CA MET A 69 -17.91 -6.30 0.46
C MET A 69 -17.45 -5.31 -0.62
N GLY A 70 -16.98 -4.12 -0.25
CA GLY A 70 -16.44 -3.14 -1.21
C GLY A 70 -15.09 -3.53 -1.79
N GLY A 71 -14.35 -4.45 -1.16
CA GLY A 71 -13.17 -5.07 -1.74
C GLY A 71 -12.10 -4.08 -2.18
N LEU A 72 -11.63 -4.23 -3.43
CA LEU A 72 -10.59 -3.35 -4.01
C LEU A 72 -11.10 -1.96 -4.40
N ALA A 73 -12.42 -1.70 -4.36
CA ALA A 73 -12.98 -0.41 -4.76
C ALA A 73 -12.56 0.74 -3.83
N TYR A 74 -12.10 0.43 -2.62
CA TYR A 74 -11.58 1.44 -1.69
C TYR A 74 -10.16 1.89 -1.99
N PHE A 75 -9.45 1.24 -2.92
CA PHE A 75 -8.04 1.49 -3.16
C PHE A 75 -7.82 2.20 -4.49
N THR A 76 -6.92 3.17 -4.48
CA THR A 76 -6.49 3.87 -5.69
C THR A 76 -4.98 3.89 -5.71
N ILE A 77 -4.40 3.57 -6.87
CA ILE A 77 -2.96 3.67 -7.09
C ILE A 77 -2.66 4.86 -7.98
N CYS A 78 -1.81 5.76 -7.49
CA CYS A 78 -1.29 6.87 -8.27
C CYS A 78 0.20 6.64 -8.56
N SER A 79 0.62 6.81 -9.80
CA SER A 79 2.04 6.87 -10.16
C SER A 79 2.67 8.11 -9.50
N GLY A 80 3.71 7.92 -8.70
CA GLY A 80 4.46 8.96 -8.00
C GLY A 80 5.37 9.80 -8.90
N GLN A 81 5.18 9.76 -10.22
CA GLN A 81 5.80 10.67 -11.18
C GLN A 81 4.79 11.74 -11.60
N LEU A 82 4.80 12.85 -10.89
CA LEU A 82 4.80 14.15 -11.56
C LEU A 82 6.14 14.79 -11.19
N PRO A 83 7.14 14.76 -12.10
CA PRO A 83 8.20 15.75 -12.00
C PRO A 83 7.53 17.11 -12.11
N LEU A 84 7.99 18.05 -11.29
CA LEU A 84 7.69 19.47 -11.36
C LEU A 84 7.43 19.93 -12.82
N GLY A 85 6.20 20.35 -13.12
CA GLY A 85 5.93 21.24 -14.26
C GLY A 85 5.74 20.62 -15.64
N VAL A 86 5.08 19.48 -15.80
CA VAL A 86 4.57 19.06 -17.12
C VAL A 86 3.07 18.80 -17.07
N ASN A 87 2.31 19.85 -17.36
CA ASN A 87 0.95 19.70 -17.89
C ASN A 87 1.08 18.97 -19.24
N ASN A 88 0.33 17.89 -19.41
CA ASN A 88 0.23 17.04 -20.62
C ASN A 88 1.18 15.84 -20.67
N VAL A 89 0.73 14.72 -20.10
CA VAL A 89 0.97 13.40 -20.71
C VAL A 89 -0.36 12.65 -20.74
N ASN A 90 -0.99 12.60 -21.91
CA ASN A 90 -1.97 11.57 -22.25
C ASN A 90 -1.24 10.22 -22.22
N GLY A 91 -1.39 9.48 -21.14
CA GLY A 91 -0.78 8.16 -20.94
C GLY A 91 -1.75 7.26 -20.17
N ASN A 92 -2.68 6.66 -20.89
CA ASN A 92 -3.74 5.76 -20.41
C ASN A 92 -3.20 4.43 -19.85
N ALA A 93 -2.43 4.47 -18.77
CA ALA A 93 -2.17 3.30 -17.95
C ALA A 93 -2.77 3.55 -16.57
N THR A 94 -4.08 3.32 -16.43
CA THR A 94 -4.72 3.29 -15.11
C THR A 94 -4.15 2.08 -14.37
N THR A 95 -3.16 2.32 -13.52
CA THR A 95 -2.59 1.31 -12.63
C THR A 95 -3.68 0.81 -11.69
N LEU A 96 -4.12 -0.44 -11.87
CA LEU A 96 -5.22 -0.99 -11.11
C LEU A 96 -4.71 -1.60 -9.79
N PRO A 97 -5.43 -1.41 -8.67
CA PRO A 97 -5.12 -2.09 -7.41
C PRO A 97 -4.92 -3.60 -7.56
N SER A 98 -5.74 -4.24 -8.40
CA SER A 98 -5.71 -5.68 -8.68
C SER A 98 -4.37 -6.20 -9.24
N GLN A 99 -3.51 -5.32 -9.74
CA GLN A 99 -2.16 -5.69 -10.19
C GLN A 99 -1.20 -6.00 -9.03
N PHE A 100 -1.45 -5.43 -7.85
CA PHE A 100 -0.54 -5.47 -6.70
C PHE A 100 -1.17 -6.06 -5.44
N ILE A 101 -2.49 -5.97 -5.32
CA ILE A 101 -3.25 -6.48 -4.19
C ILE A 101 -4.48 -7.25 -4.67
N SER A 102 -4.77 -8.38 -4.03
CA SER A 102 -5.97 -9.17 -4.25
C SER A 102 -6.86 -9.13 -3.02
N ALA A 103 -8.18 -9.12 -3.25
CA ALA A 103 -9.20 -9.22 -2.20
C ALA A 103 -9.99 -10.51 -2.44
N GLU A 104 -9.69 -11.55 -1.66
CA GLU A 104 -10.33 -12.87 -1.79
C GLU A 104 -10.87 -13.31 -0.43
N ASN A 105 -12.16 -13.67 -0.38
CA ASN A 105 -12.85 -14.08 0.85
C ASN A 105 -12.67 -13.07 2.00
N GLY A 106 -12.70 -11.77 1.68
CA GLY A 106 -12.50 -10.67 2.63
C GLY A 106 -11.06 -10.48 3.10
N MET A 107 -10.10 -11.26 2.62
CA MET A 107 -8.68 -11.10 2.94
C MET A 107 -7.97 -10.32 1.84
N LEU A 108 -7.18 -9.34 2.25
CA LEU A 108 -6.37 -8.50 1.37
C LEU A 108 -4.92 -8.98 1.40
N ARG A 109 -4.39 -9.37 0.24
CA ARG A 109 -3.01 -9.89 0.10
C ARG A 109 -2.26 -9.18 -1.00
N PHE A 110 -0.94 -9.19 -0.92
CA PHE A 110 -0.07 -8.76 -2.01
C PHE A 110 0.03 -9.84 -3.09
N THR A 111 0.01 -9.44 -4.36
CA THR A 111 0.12 -10.35 -5.51
C THR A 111 1.56 -10.50 -6.01
N SER A 112 2.45 -9.58 -5.64
CA SER A 112 3.85 -9.55 -6.07
C SER A 112 4.78 -9.12 -4.93
N ALA A 113 6.08 -9.28 -5.12
CA ALA A 113 7.07 -8.77 -4.19
C ALA A 113 7.19 -7.25 -4.35
N LEU A 114 6.98 -6.51 -3.26
CA LEU A 114 7.00 -5.05 -3.26
C LEU A 114 7.89 -4.54 -2.14
N ARG A 115 8.62 -3.45 -2.40
CA ARG A 115 9.24 -2.65 -1.36
C ARG A 115 8.26 -1.56 -0.94
N ILE A 116 7.87 -1.57 0.33
CA ILE A 116 6.87 -0.66 0.91
C ILE A 116 7.56 0.41 1.75
N TYR A 117 7.07 1.63 1.64
CA TYR A 117 7.42 2.79 2.46
C TYR A 117 6.15 3.40 3.06
N LEU A 118 5.89 3.16 4.35
CA LEU A 118 4.67 3.64 4.99
C LEU A 118 4.66 5.17 5.09
N LEU A 119 3.51 5.75 4.78
CA LEU A 119 3.24 7.18 4.96
C LEU A 119 2.57 7.47 6.29
N ALA A 120 1.69 6.56 6.71
CA ALA A 120 0.88 6.73 7.88
C ALA A 120 0.65 5.38 8.59
N LYS A 121 0.45 5.44 9.90
CA LYS A 121 0.19 4.27 10.76
C LYS A 121 -1.14 4.35 11.51
N LYS A 122 -1.70 5.55 11.66
CA LYS A 122 -3.00 5.75 12.32
C LYS A 122 -4.10 5.83 11.26
N PRO A 123 -5.31 5.29 11.53
CA PRO A 123 -6.41 5.32 10.58
C PRO A 123 -6.69 6.70 9.94
N ARG A 124 -6.75 7.76 10.75
CA ARG A 124 -7.00 9.13 10.27
C ARG A 124 -5.90 9.61 9.31
N ASP A 125 -4.64 9.42 9.67
CA ASP A 125 -3.50 9.82 8.86
C ASP A 125 -3.44 9.01 7.55
N ILE A 126 -3.80 7.72 7.61
CA ILE A 126 -3.88 6.82 6.45
C ILE A 126 -4.95 7.29 5.46
N GLN A 127 -6.09 7.75 5.97
CA GLN A 127 -7.19 8.27 5.16
C GLN A 127 -6.84 9.60 4.48
N GLU A 128 -6.10 10.48 5.17
CA GLU A 128 -5.72 11.80 4.65
C GLU A 128 -4.53 11.73 3.67
N HIS A 129 -3.52 10.93 3.99
CA HIS A 129 -2.25 10.93 3.27
C HIS A 129 -2.02 9.69 2.40
N GLY A 130 -2.84 8.65 2.54
CA GLY A 130 -2.63 7.33 1.93
C GLY A 130 -1.81 6.41 2.84
N LEU A 131 -1.79 5.11 2.48
CA LEU A 131 -1.12 4.09 3.28
C LEU A 131 0.40 4.13 3.12
N CYS A 132 0.87 4.05 1.88
CA CYS A 132 2.27 3.87 1.57
C CYS A 132 2.64 4.29 0.15
N TYR A 133 3.93 4.57 -0.05
CA TYR A 133 4.55 4.42 -1.35
C TYR A 133 5.09 2.99 -1.51
N PHE A 134 5.17 2.50 -2.74
CA PHE A 134 5.75 1.21 -3.03
C PHE A 134 6.38 1.12 -4.42
N THR A 135 7.30 0.17 -4.59
CA THR A 135 7.85 -0.20 -5.89
C THR A 135 7.90 -1.73 -6.02
N PRO A 136 7.66 -2.30 -7.20
CA PRO A 136 7.99 -3.69 -7.49
C PRO A 136 9.47 -3.99 -7.23
N VAL A 137 9.78 -5.23 -6.84
CA VAL A 137 11.13 -5.76 -6.62
C VAL A 137 11.43 -6.86 -7.63
#